data_AF-A0A943B6P0-F1
#
_entry.id   AF-A0A943B6P0-F1
#
_cell.length_a   1.000
_cell.length_b   1.000
_cell.length_c   1.000
_cell.angle_alpha   90.00
_cell.angle_beta   90.00
_cell.angle_gamma   90.00
#
_symmetry.space_group_name_H-M   'P 1'
#
loop_
_entity.id
_entity.type
_entity.pdbx_description
1 polymer ?
#
loop_
_entity_poly.entity_id
_entity_poly.type
_entity_poly.pdbx_seq_one_letter_code
_entity_poly.pdbx_strand_id
1 'polypeptide(L)'
;MADVNNKFYMDLASNLKIDCEKCFGFCCSALYFAKAEGFPEDKVAGKPCMNLKEDFKCKIHKSLSKKGVKGCTTFECFGAGQKIAQDTYKGESWLDNKEKASEMFDAFVKMMQLHEMLWYLAEAYRIERKDKEREAIKKIIDETINFKKSIDLHAA
;
A
#
# COMPACT_ATOMS: atom_id res chain seq x y z
N MET A 1 22.07 19.98 17.58
CA MET A 1 22.03 18.77 16.74
C MET A 1 20.57 18.45 16.48
N ALA A 2 20.02 18.92 15.36
CA ALA A 2 18.70 18.47 14.92
C ALA A 2 18.81 16.96 14.65
N ASP A 3 17.96 16.19 15.29
CA ASP A 3 18.01 14.73 15.41
C ASP A 3 18.07 14.06 14.03
N VAL A 4 19.25 13.60 13.60
CA VAL A 4 19.44 12.86 12.33
C VAL A 4 18.56 11.60 12.31
N ASN A 5 18.24 11.05 13.49
CA ASN A 5 17.32 9.92 13.65
C ASN A 5 15.88 10.27 13.28
N ASN A 6 15.48 11.54 13.44
CA ASN A 6 14.18 12.01 12.99
C ASN A 6 14.12 12.03 11.45
N LYS A 7 15.22 12.33 10.76
CA LYS A 7 15.21 12.39 9.29
C LYS A 7 14.99 11.03 8.64
N PHE A 8 15.73 9.99 9.04
CA PHE A 8 15.56 8.64 8.46
C PHE A 8 14.14 8.10 8.65
N TYR A 9 13.62 8.20 9.89
CA TYR A 9 12.25 7.80 10.18
C TYR A 9 11.23 8.61 9.36
N MET A 10 11.37 9.94 9.29
CA MET A 10 10.44 10.79 8.55
C MET A 10 10.45 10.50 7.04
N ASP A 11 11.62 10.24 6.46
CA ASP A 11 11.76 9.85 5.05
C ASP A 11 11.04 8.51 4.80
N LEU A 12 11.23 7.51 5.69
CA LEU A 12 10.57 6.21 5.60
C LEU A 12 9.05 6.31 5.77
N ALA A 13 8.59 7.02 6.81
CA ALA A 13 7.18 7.23 7.08
C ALA A 13 6.48 7.97 5.94
N SER A 14 7.15 8.94 5.32
CA SER A 14 6.62 9.65 4.14
C SER A 14 6.40 8.71 2.96
N ASN A 15 7.27 7.71 2.75
CA ASN A 15 7.13 6.74 1.67
C ASN A 15 6.01 5.73 1.91
N LEU A 16 5.66 5.46 3.17
CA LEU A 16 4.58 4.54 3.56
C LEU A 16 3.21 5.23 3.66
N LYS A 17 3.16 6.57 3.57
CA LYS A 17 1.90 7.31 3.61
C LYS A 17 1.09 7.05 2.34
N ILE A 18 -0.19 6.72 2.46
CA ILE A 18 -1.08 6.54 1.30
C ILE A 18 -1.16 7.82 0.47
N ASP A 19 -1.01 7.65 -0.84
CA ASP A 19 -1.35 8.64 -1.85
C ASP A 19 -2.23 7.97 -2.92
N CYS A 20 -3.55 7.95 -2.70
CA CYS A 20 -4.49 7.34 -3.64
C CYS A 20 -4.50 8.02 -5.02
N GLU A 21 -4.10 9.28 -5.13
CA GLU A 21 -4.05 10.03 -6.39
C GLU A 21 -2.96 9.49 -7.33
N LYS A 22 -1.97 8.76 -6.78
CA LYS A 22 -0.91 8.09 -7.53
C LYS A 22 -1.14 6.58 -7.68
N CYS A 23 -2.33 6.08 -7.36
CA CYS A 23 -2.68 4.67 -7.38
C CYS A 23 -3.77 4.37 -8.42
N PHE A 24 -3.88 3.11 -8.84
CA PHE A 24 -4.95 2.62 -9.71
C PHE A 24 -6.08 1.92 -8.93
N GLY A 25 -6.37 2.38 -7.71
CA GLY A 25 -7.50 1.87 -6.93
C GLY A 25 -7.35 0.40 -6.50
N PHE A 26 -6.12 -0.09 -6.33
CA PHE A 26 -5.86 -1.52 -6.09
C PHE A 26 -6.61 -2.09 -4.88
N CYS A 27 -6.68 -1.37 -3.75
CA CYS A 27 -7.44 -1.83 -2.58
C CYS A 27 -8.95 -2.00 -2.86
N CYS A 28 -9.49 -1.25 -3.83
CA CYS A 28 -10.90 -1.31 -4.22
C CYS A 28 -11.19 -2.39 -5.28
N SER A 29 -10.17 -2.88 -5.99
CA SER A 29 -10.31 -3.84 -7.09
C SER A 29 -9.73 -5.20 -6.74
N ALA A 30 -8.47 -5.24 -6.29
CA ALA A 30 -7.71 -6.47 -6.08
C ALA A 30 -8.26 -7.30 -4.90
N LEU A 31 -8.69 -6.66 -3.82
CA LEU A 31 -9.00 -7.35 -2.56
C LEU A 31 -10.45 -7.85 -2.49
N TYR A 32 -10.67 -8.92 -1.74
CA TYR A 32 -12.00 -9.33 -1.32
C TYR A 32 -12.58 -8.34 -0.30
N PHE A 33 -13.89 -8.09 -0.36
CA PHE A 33 -14.63 -7.37 0.68
C PHE A 33 -15.65 -8.30 1.33
N ALA A 34 -15.68 -8.31 2.67
CA ALA A 34 -16.79 -8.83 3.45
C ALA A 34 -17.63 -7.67 3.99
N LYS A 35 -18.93 -7.67 3.70
CA LYS A 35 -19.87 -6.72 4.31
C LYS A 35 -19.86 -6.81 5.83
N ALA A 36 -19.67 -8.03 6.36
CA ALA A 36 -19.56 -8.28 7.80
C ALA A 36 -18.37 -7.55 8.46
N GLU A 37 -17.31 -7.25 7.70
CA GLU A 37 -16.14 -6.50 8.16
C GLU A 37 -16.29 -4.97 7.96
N GLY A 38 -17.49 -4.51 7.56
CA GLY A 38 -17.81 -3.10 7.41
C GLY A 38 -17.50 -2.51 6.03
N PHE A 39 -17.31 -3.35 5.01
CA PHE A 39 -17.28 -2.93 3.61
C PHE A 39 -18.70 -2.72 3.04
N PRO A 40 -18.87 -2.00 1.90
CA PRO A 40 -20.19 -1.68 1.35
C PRO A 40 -21.04 -2.91 0.97
N GLU A 41 -20.38 -3.95 0.48
CA GLU A 41 -20.98 -5.18 -0.03
C GLU A 41 -19.97 -6.33 0.04
N ASP A 42 -20.45 -7.57 -0.08
CA ASP A 42 -19.58 -8.70 -0.35
C ASP A 42 -19.07 -8.62 -1.79
N LYS A 43 -17.77 -8.77 -1.98
CA LYS A 43 -17.13 -8.62 -3.29
C LYS A 43 -15.95 -9.57 -3.41
N VAL A 44 -15.92 -10.36 -4.48
CA VAL A 44 -14.74 -11.19 -4.80
C VAL A 44 -13.51 -10.34 -5.10
N ALA A 45 -12.32 -10.91 -4.86
CA ALA A 45 -11.05 -10.34 -5.29
C ALA A 45 -11.02 -10.14 -6.82
N GLY A 46 -10.28 -9.14 -7.29
CA GLY A 46 -10.15 -8.79 -8.71
C GLY A 46 -11.36 -8.08 -9.34
N LYS A 47 -12.52 -8.02 -8.68
CA LYS A 47 -13.68 -7.24 -9.15
C LYS A 47 -13.62 -5.80 -8.63
N PRO A 48 -13.75 -4.76 -9.46
CA PRO A 48 -13.84 -3.37 -8.98
C PRO A 48 -15.05 -3.15 -8.06
N CYS A 49 -14.84 -2.41 -6.96
CA CYS A 49 -15.91 -1.93 -6.08
C CYS A 49 -16.92 -1.06 -6.85
N MET A 50 -18.22 -1.18 -6.54
CA MET A 50 -19.27 -0.34 -7.16
C MET A 50 -19.08 1.18 -6.99
N ASN A 51 -18.23 1.59 -6.05
CA ASN A 51 -17.92 2.99 -5.78
C ASN A 51 -16.64 3.49 -6.48
N LEU A 52 -15.87 2.59 -7.11
CA LEU A 52 -14.67 2.95 -7.85
C LEU A 52 -15.05 3.52 -9.22
N LYS A 53 -14.50 4.69 -9.57
CA LYS A 53 -14.64 5.32 -10.88
C LYS A 53 -13.50 4.91 -11.81
N GLU A 54 -13.63 5.21 -13.10
CA GLU A 54 -12.59 4.95 -14.12
C GLU A 54 -11.30 5.75 -13.87
N ASP A 55 -11.39 6.90 -13.19
CA ASP A 55 -10.22 7.67 -12.71
C ASP A 55 -9.62 7.11 -11.41
N PHE A 56 -9.99 5.89 -11.02
CA PHE A 56 -9.57 5.17 -9.82
C PHE A 56 -9.93 5.84 -8.48
N LYS A 57 -10.77 6.87 -8.50
CA LYS A 57 -11.22 7.55 -7.27
C LYS A 57 -12.53 6.95 -6.78
N CYS A 58 -12.69 6.88 -5.45
CA CYS A 58 -13.93 6.47 -4.83
C CYS A 58 -14.98 7.59 -4.87
N LYS A 59 -16.13 7.35 -5.51
CA LYS A 59 -17.24 8.31 -5.68
C LYS A 59 -17.83 8.82 -4.37
N ILE A 60 -17.67 8.06 -3.28
CA ILE A 60 -18.21 8.41 -1.96
C ILE A 60 -17.14 8.65 -0.89
N HIS A 61 -15.86 8.76 -1.25
CA HIS A 61 -14.73 8.79 -0.31
C HIS A 61 -14.93 9.78 0.85
N LYS A 62 -15.31 11.02 0.54
CA LYS A 62 -15.57 12.09 1.52
C LYS A 62 -16.74 11.81 2.47
N SER A 63 -17.56 10.79 2.19
CA SER A 63 -18.75 10.43 2.94
C SER A 63 -18.70 9.03 3.56
N LEU A 64 -17.58 8.29 3.44
CA LEU A 64 -17.45 6.91 3.94
C LEU A 64 -17.77 6.81 5.44
N SER A 65 -17.20 7.73 6.24
CA SER A 65 -17.44 7.79 7.69
C SER A 65 -18.93 8.03 8.01
N LYS A 66 -19.55 9.04 7.37
CA LYS A 66 -20.99 9.33 7.52
C LYS A 66 -21.88 8.16 7.09
N LYS A 67 -21.44 7.36 6.12
CA LYS A 67 -22.16 6.20 5.60
C LYS A 67 -21.86 4.91 6.38
N GLY A 68 -21.04 4.96 7.43
CA GLY A 68 -20.73 3.80 8.27
C GLY A 68 -19.89 2.73 7.59
N VAL A 69 -19.19 3.06 6.50
CA VAL A 69 -18.35 2.11 5.74
C VAL A 69 -16.98 1.97 6.41
N LYS A 70 -16.98 1.34 7.59
CA LYS A 70 -15.81 1.28 8.47
C LYS A 70 -14.62 0.57 7.83
N GLY A 71 -14.88 -0.53 7.10
CA GLY A 71 -13.85 -1.31 6.42
C GLY A 71 -13.00 -0.44 5.49
N CYS A 72 -13.62 0.48 4.74
CA CYS A 72 -12.87 1.40 3.88
C CYS A 72 -12.14 2.52 4.65
N THR A 73 -12.67 2.98 5.80
CA THR A 73 -12.04 4.08 6.55
C THR A 73 -10.88 3.66 7.43
N THR A 74 -10.81 2.38 7.80
CA THR A 74 -9.75 1.84 8.66
C THR A 74 -8.72 1.03 7.89
N PHE A 75 -9.03 0.68 6.64
CA PHE A 75 -8.10 -0.05 5.79
C PHE A 75 -6.89 0.81 5.44
N GLU A 76 -5.71 0.21 5.52
CA GLU A 76 -4.42 0.84 5.28
C GLU A 76 -3.62 -0.08 4.34
N CYS A 77 -3.09 0.47 3.24
CA CYS A 77 -2.23 -0.29 2.32
C CYS A 77 -0.75 0.06 2.47
N PHE A 78 -0.42 0.93 3.42
CA PHE A 78 0.92 1.40 3.75
C PHE A 78 1.66 1.97 2.53
N GLY A 79 0.92 2.58 1.61
CA GLY A 79 1.48 3.16 0.39
C GLY A 79 1.87 2.14 -0.71
N ALA A 80 1.51 0.86 -0.56
CA ALA A 80 1.84 -0.16 -1.54
C ALA A 80 1.21 0.09 -2.92
N GLY A 81 0.01 0.67 -2.93
CA GLY A 81 -0.75 0.93 -4.14
C GLY A 81 -0.04 1.92 -5.09
N GLN A 82 0.47 3.03 -4.57
CA GLN A 82 1.22 3.97 -5.39
C GLN A 82 2.60 3.43 -5.79
N LYS A 83 3.22 2.59 -4.94
CA LYS A 83 4.50 1.96 -5.25
C LYS A 83 4.39 1.08 -6.50
N ILE A 84 3.38 0.20 -6.53
CA ILE A 84 3.12 -0.65 -7.69
C ILE A 84 2.77 0.18 -8.93
N ALA A 85 1.86 1.15 -8.79
CA ALA A 85 1.40 1.96 -9.92
C ALA A 85 2.54 2.75 -10.58
N GLN A 86 3.36 3.43 -9.77
CA GLN A 86 4.36 4.37 -10.28
C GLN A 86 5.73 3.73 -10.53
N ASP A 87 6.19 2.88 -9.60
CA ASP A 87 7.56 2.38 -9.66
C ASP A 87 7.68 1.07 -10.42
N THR A 88 6.70 0.17 -10.29
CA THR A 88 6.71 -1.14 -10.98
C THR A 88 6.15 -1.02 -12.39
N TYR A 89 4.93 -0.47 -12.54
CA TYR A 89 4.23 -0.40 -13.83
C TYR A 89 4.34 0.96 -14.55
N LYS A 90 5.17 1.88 -14.03
CA LYS A 90 5.54 3.14 -14.71
C LYS A 90 4.34 3.99 -15.17
N GLY A 91 3.24 3.95 -14.43
CA GLY A 91 2.03 4.70 -14.75
C GLY A 91 1.04 3.99 -15.67
N GLU A 92 1.31 2.77 -16.13
CA GLU A 92 0.35 1.95 -16.90
C GLU A 92 -0.66 1.29 -15.94
N SER A 93 -1.95 1.51 -16.16
CA SER A 93 -3.00 0.98 -15.27
C SER A 93 -3.53 -0.38 -15.74
N TRP A 94 -4.16 -1.12 -14.81
CA TRP A 94 -4.83 -2.39 -15.12
C TRP A 94 -6.08 -2.21 -16.01
N LEU A 95 -6.60 -0.98 -16.15
CA LEU A 95 -7.65 -0.68 -17.13
C LEU A 95 -7.08 -0.51 -18.54
N ASP A 96 -5.90 0.09 -18.65
CA ASP A 96 -5.18 0.27 -19.93
C ASP A 96 -4.66 -1.07 -20.45
N ASN A 97 -4.15 -1.92 -19.53
CA ASN A 97 -3.62 -3.23 -19.84
C ASN A 97 -4.30 -4.34 -19.04
N LYS A 98 -5.45 -4.78 -19.54
CA LYS A 98 -6.27 -5.81 -18.89
C LYS A 98 -5.60 -7.17 -18.81
N GLU A 99 -4.67 -7.47 -19.71
CA GLU A 99 -3.93 -8.74 -19.73
C GLU A 99 -3.01 -8.85 -18.51
N LYS A 100 -2.43 -7.73 -18.06
CA LYS A 100 -1.58 -7.65 -16.86
C LYS A 100 -2.36 -7.45 -15.55
N ALA A 101 -3.68 -7.23 -15.59
CA ALA A 101 -4.46 -6.85 -14.41
C ALA A 101 -4.33 -7.85 -13.22
N SER A 102 -4.39 -9.15 -13.49
CA SER A 102 -4.25 -10.17 -12.44
C SER A 102 -2.86 -10.13 -11.80
N GLU A 103 -1.82 -9.98 -12.61
CA GLU A 103 -0.44 -9.87 -12.15
C GLU A 103 -0.24 -8.62 -11.28
N MET A 104 -0.77 -7.47 -11.71
CA MET A 104 -0.71 -6.23 -10.95
C MET A 104 -1.40 -6.35 -9.59
N PHE A 105 -2.54 -7.07 -9.54
CA PHE A 105 -3.26 -7.32 -8.29
C PHE A 105 -2.47 -8.22 -7.35
N ASP A 106 -1.84 -9.27 -7.85
CA ASP A 106 -0.96 -10.14 -7.05
C ASP A 106 0.28 -9.40 -6.56
N ALA A 107 0.88 -8.56 -7.40
CA ALA A 107 2.01 -7.70 -7.03
C ALA A 107 1.61 -6.71 -5.92
N PHE A 108 0.42 -6.11 -6.01
CA PHE A 108 -0.12 -5.24 -4.97
C PHE A 108 -0.28 -5.95 -3.63
N VAL A 109 -0.84 -7.16 -3.59
CA VAL A 109 -1.02 -7.91 -2.34
C VAL A 109 0.33 -8.21 -1.67
N LYS A 110 1.33 -8.62 -2.45
CA LYS A 110 2.70 -8.85 -1.95
C LYS A 110 3.36 -7.57 -1.45
N MET A 111 3.21 -6.47 -2.19
CA MET A 111 3.77 -5.18 -1.80
C MET A 111 3.11 -4.63 -0.53
N MET A 112 1.81 -4.85 -0.35
CA MET A 112 1.09 -4.48 0.86
C MET A 112 1.68 -5.15 2.10
N GLN A 113 1.98 -6.45 2.01
CA GLN A 113 2.62 -7.19 3.10
C GLN A 113 4.02 -6.64 3.41
N LEU A 114 4.82 -6.33 2.38
CA LEU A 114 6.16 -5.77 2.57
C LEU A 114 6.11 -4.37 3.18
N HIS A 115 5.20 -3.52 2.72
CA HIS A 115 5.02 -2.18 3.25
C HIS A 115 4.48 -2.18 4.69
N GLU A 116 3.62 -3.15 5.04
CA GLU A 116 3.20 -3.36 6.42
C GLU A 116 4.39 -3.77 7.31
N MET A 117 5.23 -4.70 6.86
CA MET A 117 6.46 -5.07 7.58
C MET A 117 7.40 -3.87 7.75
N LEU A 118 7.57 -3.04 6.71
CA LEU A 118 8.34 -1.81 6.78
C LEU A 118 7.77 -0.82 7.79
N TRP A 119 6.44 -0.72 7.90
CA TRP A 119 5.79 0.14 8.89
C TRP A 119 6.12 -0.31 10.32
N TYR A 120 6.01 -1.62 10.61
CA TYR A 120 6.39 -2.15 11.93
C TYR A 120 7.87 -1.92 12.25
N LEU A 121 8.76 -2.13 11.27
CA LEU A 121 10.20 -1.87 11.44
C LEU A 121 10.50 -0.38 11.64
N ALA A 122 9.77 0.52 10.96
CA ALA A 122 9.92 1.96 11.14
C ALA A 122 9.57 2.39 12.56
N GLU A 123 8.46 1.86 13.10
CA GLU A 123 8.06 2.13 14.49
C GLU A 123 9.05 1.53 15.49
N ALA A 124 9.54 0.31 15.24
CA ALA A 124 10.59 -0.29 16.06
C ALA A 124 11.87 0.56 16.08
N TYR A 125 12.31 1.04 14.91
CA TYR A 125 13.46 1.96 14.80
C TYR A 125 13.25 3.26 15.59
N ARG A 126 12.04 3.84 15.52
CA ARG A 126 11.69 5.10 16.19
C ARG A 126 11.75 4.98 17.71
N ILE A 127 11.26 3.88 18.28
CA ILE A 127 11.14 3.71 19.73
C ILE A 127 12.39 3.12 20.39
N GLU A 128 13.18 2.32 19.65
CA GLU A 128 14.40 1.69 20.18
C GLU A 128 15.41 2.75 20.61
N ARG A 129 16.01 2.61 21.79
CA ARG A 129 16.95 3.57 22.39
C ARG A 129 18.40 3.08 22.38
N LYS A 130 18.62 1.79 22.16
CA LYS A 130 19.94 1.21 22.07
C LYS A 130 20.45 1.26 20.63
N ASP A 131 21.60 1.89 20.43
CA ASP A 131 22.14 2.14 19.08
C ASP A 131 22.40 0.85 18.30
N LYS A 132 22.89 -0.21 18.95
CA LYS A 132 23.20 -1.49 18.29
C LYS A 132 21.94 -2.14 17.70
N GLU A 133 20.88 -2.23 18.49
CA GLU A 133 19.59 -2.78 18.07
C GLU A 133 18.93 -1.89 17.01
N ARG A 134 19.00 -0.56 17.19
CA ARG A 134 18.49 0.41 16.22
C ARG A 134 19.17 0.29 14.85
N GLU A 135 20.50 0.16 14.82
CA GLU A 135 21.25 -0.05 13.57
C GLU A 135 20.93 -1.41 12.93
N ALA A 136 20.69 -2.45 13.74
CA ALA A 136 20.25 -3.74 13.23
C ALA A 136 18.88 -3.65 12.55
N ILE A 137 17.92 -2.92 13.16
CA ILE A 137 16.60 -2.66 12.55
C ILE A 137 16.76 -1.87 11.25
N LYS A 138 17.60 -0.83 11.26
CA LYS A 138 17.88 -0.04 10.05
C LYS A 138 18.39 -0.91 8.90
N LYS A 139 19.31 -1.84 9.18
CA LYS A 139 19.81 -2.78 8.17
C LYS A 139 18.69 -3.64 7.57
N ILE A 140 17.77 -4.15 8.39
CA ILE A 140 16.62 -4.95 7.92
C ILE A 140 15.68 -4.09 7.06
N ILE A 141 15.44 -2.83 7.45
CA ILE A 141 14.68 -1.87 6.64
C ILE A 141 15.34 -1.71 5.27
N ASP A 142 16.65 -1.43 5.23
CA ASP A 142 17.39 -1.24 3.99
C ASP A 142 17.35 -2.50 3.09
N GLU A 143 17.45 -3.69 3.67
CA GLU A 143 17.31 -4.97 2.95
C GLU A 143 15.89 -5.15 2.38
N THR A 144 14.86 -4.80 3.16
CA THR A 144 13.45 -4.93 2.76
C THR A 144 13.08 -3.94 1.66
N ILE A 145 13.54 -2.70 1.72
CA ILE A 145 13.34 -1.69 0.66
C ILE A 145 13.97 -2.16 -0.66
N ASN A 146 15.12 -2.83 -0.59
CA ASN A 146 15.85 -3.31 -1.76
C ASN A 146 15.43 -4.70 -2.22
N PHE A 147 14.33 -5.25 -1.68
CA PHE A 147 13.84 -6.57 -2.03
C PHE A 147 13.24 -6.61 -3.43
N LYS A 148 14.10 -6.77 -4.44
CA LYS A 148 13.74 -6.79 -5.88
C LYS A 148 13.33 -8.18 -6.40
N LYS A 149 13.70 -9.25 -5.68
CA LYS A 149 13.72 -10.61 -6.27
C LYS A 149 12.37 -11.28 -6.52
N SER A 150 11.24 -10.77 -6.00
CA SER A 150 9.95 -11.48 -6.09
C SER A 150 8.76 -10.66 -6.58
N ILE A 151 8.88 -9.34 -6.70
CA ILE A 151 7.78 -8.46 -7.14
C ILE A 151 7.89 -8.15 -8.64
N ASP A 152 9.13 -8.10 -9.16
CA ASP A 152 9.41 -7.83 -10.57
C ASP A 152 9.30 -9.09 -11.47
N LEU A 153 8.76 -10.21 -10.96
CA LEU A 153 8.87 -11.50 -11.64
C LEU A 153 8.14 -11.62 -12.99
N HIS A 154 7.34 -10.63 -13.42
CA HIS A 154 6.75 -10.60 -14.76
C HIS A 154 6.66 -9.18 -15.37
N ALA A 155 7.43 -8.19 -14.86
CA ALA A 155 7.42 -6.82 -15.37
C ALA A 155 8.26 -6.60 -16.66
N ALA A 156 8.36 -7.62 -17.52
CA ALA A 156 8.90 -7.51 -18.88
C ALA A 156 7.78 -7.80 -19.89
#